data_AF-A0A922S0I8-F1
#
_entry.id   AF-A0A922S0I8-F1
#
_cell.length_a   1.000
_cell.length_b   1.000
_cell.length_c   1.000
_cell.angle_alpha   90.00
_cell.angle_beta   90.00
_cell.angle_gamma   90.00
#
_symmetry.space_group_name_H-M   'P 1'
#
loop_
_entity.id
_entity.type
_entity.pdbx_description
1 polymer ?
#
loop_
_entity_poly.entity_id
_entity_poly.type
_entity_poly.pdbx_seq_one_letter_code
_entity_poly.pdbx_strand_id
1 'polypeptide(L)'
;MNMLQSLFIINQSNEICLEKHWTKNISKTVYDTFFDAVTKYAAGDVPPVLETPSNSLIHILRNNLYFLAVCVNELPPLLVIEFLDCVHSIIEDYFGSVTETSIKENVVSIYEILDEMLDGGFPLATESNILKEIVRPPNFLQSLTDAVTGKNTIIGSTLPTNQLSNIRWRRSGVNYTSNETYFDLIEKIDAIIDRSGYVISKEIHGSIKN
;
A
#
# COMPACT_ATOMS: atom_id res chain seq x y z
N MET A 1 23.16 4.53 -4.18
CA MET A 1 22.04 4.99 -3.32
C MET A 1 21.25 3.75 -2.93
N ASN A 2 20.91 3.60 -1.64
CA ASN A 2 20.18 2.44 -1.14
C ASN A 2 18.72 2.59 -1.54
N MET A 3 18.15 1.58 -2.19
CA MET A 3 16.98 1.80 -3.04
C MET A 3 16.16 0.52 -3.16
N LEU A 4 14.84 0.66 -3.05
CA LEU A 4 13.91 -0.43 -3.34
C LEU A 4 14.00 -0.70 -4.84
N GLN A 5 14.35 -1.93 -5.22
CA GLN A 5 14.58 -2.25 -6.63
C GLN A 5 13.33 -2.75 -7.32
N SER A 6 12.56 -3.58 -6.65
CA SER A 6 11.39 -4.24 -7.23
C SER A 6 10.34 -4.57 -6.19
N LEU A 7 9.10 -4.60 -6.63
CA LEU A 7 7.92 -4.96 -5.87
C LEU A 7 7.18 -6.06 -6.63
N PHE A 8 6.80 -7.09 -5.92
CA PHE A 8 5.96 -8.17 -6.42
C PHE A 8 4.71 -8.28 -5.58
N ILE A 9 3.59 -8.54 -6.23
CA ILE A 9 2.36 -8.98 -5.56
C ILE A 9 2.06 -10.40 -6.02
N ILE A 10 1.99 -11.32 -5.06
CA ILE A 10 1.97 -12.76 -5.32
C ILE A 10 0.82 -13.39 -4.55
N ASN A 11 0.08 -14.30 -5.17
CA ASN A 11 -0.98 -15.06 -4.48
C ASN A 11 -0.43 -16.26 -3.69
N GLN A 12 -1.29 -16.95 -2.94
CA GLN A 12 -0.92 -18.17 -2.19
C GLN A 12 -0.52 -19.34 -3.10
N SER A 13 -0.90 -19.31 -4.37
CA SER A 13 -0.59 -20.33 -5.38
C SER A 13 0.74 -20.05 -6.09
N ASN A 14 1.54 -19.09 -5.61
CA ASN A 14 2.82 -18.65 -6.18
C ASN A 14 2.69 -18.03 -7.59
N GLU A 15 1.51 -17.54 -7.96
CA GLU A 15 1.31 -16.76 -9.17
C GLU A 15 1.58 -15.28 -8.91
N ILE A 16 2.35 -14.66 -9.80
CA ILE A 16 2.64 -13.23 -9.76
C ILE A 16 1.43 -12.49 -10.34
N CYS A 17 0.73 -11.74 -9.49
CA CYS A 17 -0.35 -10.87 -9.92
C CYS A 17 0.17 -9.56 -10.53
N LEU A 18 1.31 -9.06 -10.02
CA LEU A 18 1.96 -7.83 -10.48
C LEU A 18 3.46 -7.87 -10.18
N GLU A 19 4.28 -7.36 -11.11
CA GLU A 19 5.72 -7.16 -10.92
C GLU A 19 6.20 -5.79 -11.41
N LYS A 20 6.77 -4.98 -10.53
CA LYS A 20 7.32 -3.67 -10.88
C LYS A 20 8.81 -3.62 -10.56
N HIS A 21 9.61 -3.20 -11.54
CA HIS A 21 11.04 -2.94 -11.37
C HIS A 21 11.31 -1.45 -11.60
N TRP A 22 12.00 -0.79 -10.67
CA TRP A 22 12.39 0.64 -10.80
C TRP A 22 13.81 0.84 -11.31
N THR A 23 14.70 -0.15 -11.13
CA THR A 23 16.13 0.00 -11.48
C THR A 23 16.60 -1.02 -12.49
N LYS A 24 16.67 -2.28 -12.07
CA LYS A 24 17.14 -3.40 -12.87
C LYS A 24 16.13 -4.51 -12.78
N ASN A 25 15.98 -5.25 -13.87
CA ASN A 25 15.24 -6.50 -13.84
C ASN A 25 16.01 -7.47 -12.94
N ILE A 26 15.35 -7.89 -11.87
CA ILE A 26 15.88 -8.85 -10.92
C ILE A 26 15.66 -10.25 -11.49
N SER A 27 16.65 -11.12 -11.33
CA SER A 27 16.53 -12.51 -11.75
C SER A 27 15.38 -13.20 -11.01
N LYS A 28 14.66 -14.06 -11.73
CA LYS A 28 13.62 -14.93 -11.15
C LYS A 28 14.13 -15.83 -10.02
N THR A 29 15.45 -16.04 -9.92
CA THR A 29 16.09 -16.79 -8.82
C THR A 29 15.80 -16.21 -7.43
N VAL A 30 15.56 -14.90 -7.34
CA VAL A 30 15.21 -14.26 -6.06
C VAL A 30 13.85 -14.75 -5.53
N TYR A 31 12.96 -15.15 -6.45
CA TYR A 31 11.64 -15.67 -6.11
C TYR A 31 11.75 -17.08 -5.54
N ASP A 32 12.63 -17.92 -6.08
CA ASP A 32 12.83 -19.29 -5.59
C ASP A 32 13.20 -19.28 -4.11
N THR A 33 14.07 -18.36 -3.69
CA THR A 33 14.45 -18.23 -2.26
C THR A 33 13.29 -17.81 -1.37
N PHE A 34 12.44 -16.90 -1.86
CA PHE A 34 11.23 -16.50 -1.14
C PHE A 34 10.25 -17.68 -1.00
N PHE A 35 10.03 -18.43 -2.08
CA PHE A 35 9.11 -19.56 -2.07
C PHE A 35 9.62 -20.74 -1.23
N ASP A 36 10.92 -21.00 -1.22
CA ASP A 36 11.54 -21.96 -0.31
C ASP A 36 11.26 -21.60 1.16
N ALA A 37 11.25 -20.30 1.50
CA ALA A 37 10.86 -19.84 2.82
C ALA A 37 9.35 -20.03 3.07
N VAL A 38 8.50 -19.62 2.13
CA VAL A 38 7.03 -19.76 2.24
C VAL A 38 6.60 -21.23 2.40
N THR A 39 7.29 -22.16 1.74
CA THR A 39 6.98 -23.61 1.87
C THR A 39 7.49 -24.22 3.17
N LYS A 40 8.53 -23.63 3.77
CA LYS A 40 9.12 -24.09 5.03
C LYS A 40 8.30 -23.67 6.26
N TYR A 41 7.65 -22.50 6.21
CA TYR A 41 6.85 -21.96 7.31
C TYR A 41 5.35 -22.08 7.02
N ALA A 42 4.52 -22.03 8.07
CA ALA A 42 3.09 -21.88 7.85
C ALA A 42 2.78 -20.46 7.30
N ALA A 43 1.65 -20.32 6.60
CA ALA A 43 1.23 -19.01 6.09
C ALA A 43 1.06 -18.01 7.25
N GLY A 44 1.78 -16.89 7.16
CA GLY A 44 1.81 -15.86 8.22
C GLY A 44 2.98 -15.98 9.21
N ASP A 45 3.66 -17.14 9.26
CA ASP A 45 4.84 -17.35 10.13
C ASP A 45 6.17 -17.15 9.38
N VAL A 46 6.12 -16.82 8.09
CA VAL A 46 7.32 -16.50 7.31
C VAL A 46 7.97 -15.25 7.88
N PRO A 47 9.28 -15.28 8.21
CA PRO A 47 9.98 -14.10 8.70
C PRO A 47 9.86 -12.94 7.71
N PRO A 48 9.46 -11.73 8.16
CA PRO A 48 9.17 -10.59 7.27
C PRO A 48 10.40 -10.09 6.51
N VAL A 49 11.60 -10.47 6.95
CA VAL A 49 12.88 -10.17 6.32
C VAL A 49 13.62 -11.48 6.06
N LEU A 50 13.97 -11.74 4.80
CA LEU A 50 14.77 -12.87 4.39
C LEU A 50 16.05 -12.36 3.71
N GLU A 51 17.20 -12.76 4.24
CA GLU A 51 18.49 -12.41 3.67
C GLU A 51 18.87 -13.40 2.56
N THR A 52 19.36 -12.87 1.45
CA THR A 52 20.00 -13.64 0.38
C THR A 52 21.42 -13.14 0.18
N PRO A 53 22.32 -13.90 -0.48
CA PRO A 53 23.72 -13.51 -0.64
C PRO A 53 23.94 -12.15 -1.33
N SER A 54 22.97 -11.66 -2.09
CA SER A 54 23.06 -10.43 -2.88
C SER A 54 21.96 -9.40 -2.61
N ASN A 55 20.87 -9.79 -1.93
CA ASN A 55 19.70 -8.94 -1.69
C ASN A 55 19.05 -9.22 -0.32
N SER A 56 18.32 -8.24 0.20
CA SER A 56 17.34 -8.43 1.27
C SER A 56 15.94 -8.48 0.66
N LEU A 57 15.16 -9.47 1.08
CA LEU A 57 13.76 -9.64 0.73
C LEU A 57 12.91 -9.25 1.91
N ILE A 58 11.98 -8.33 1.71
CA ILE A 58 11.11 -7.83 2.77
C ILE A 58 9.69 -7.98 2.31
N HIS A 59 8.84 -8.59 3.12
CA HIS A 59 7.46 -8.85 2.72
C HIS A 59 6.44 -8.59 3.82
N ILE A 60 5.20 -8.39 3.39
CA ILE A 60 4.01 -8.42 4.23
C ILE A 60 2.96 -9.35 3.60
N LEU A 61 2.04 -9.85 4.43
CA LEU A 61 0.88 -10.63 3.99
C LEU A 61 -0.39 -9.83 4.29
N ARG A 62 -1.18 -9.54 3.25
CA ARG A 62 -2.47 -8.83 3.33
C ARG A 62 -3.47 -9.47 2.39
N ASN A 63 -4.69 -9.75 2.85
CA ASN A 63 -5.76 -10.34 2.03
C ASN A 63 -5.30 -11.60 1.25
N ASN A 64 -4.49 -12.46 1.88
CA ASN A 64 -3.87 -13.64 1.27
C ASN A 64 -2.93 -13.36 0.08
N LEU A 65 -2.47 -12.12 -0.07
CA LEU A 65 -1.47 -11.71 -1.05
C LEU A 65 -0.17 -11.33 -0.35
N TYR A 66 0.94 -11.84 -0.86
CA TYR A 66 2.28 -11.42 -0.46
C TYR A 66 2.67 -10.17 -1.25
N PHE A 67 3.00 -9.11 -0.53
CA PHE A 67 3.67 -7.94 -1.08
C PHE A 67 5.15 -8.10 -0.75
N LEU A 68 5.99 -8.25 -1.76
CA LEU A 68 7.40 -8.58 -1.63
C LEU A 68 8.26 -7.47 -2.26
N ALA A 69 9.05 -6.79 -1.45
CA ALA A 69 10.07 -5.85 -1.89
C ALA A 69 11.44 -6.54 -1.95
N VAL A 70 12.21 -6.23 -2.99
CA VAL A 70 13.61 -6.64 -3.13
C VAL A 70 14.52 -5.43 -3.02
N CYS A 71 15.49 -5.53 -2.13
CA CYS A 71 16.44 -4.48 -1.79
C CYS A 71 17.88 -5.00 -2.03
N VAL A 72 18.69 -4.30 -2.83
CA VAL A 72 20.11 -4.67 -3.04
C VAL A 72 21.04 -4.14 -1.94
N ASN A 73 20.64 -3.04 -1.31
CA ASN A 73 21.41 -2.42 -0.24
C ASN A 73 20.61 -2.47 1.05
N GLU A 74 21.30 -2.34 2.19
CA GLU A 74 20.65 -2.24 3.49
C GLU A 74 19.74 -1.00 3.54
N LEU A 75 18.44 -1.26 3.58
CA LEU A 75 17.39 -0.30 3.89
C LEU A 75 16.82 -0.63 5.27
N PRO A 76 16.40 0.38 6.07
CA PRO A 76 15.71 0.13 7.33
C PRO A 76 14.47 -0.76 7.06
N PRO A 77 14.39 -1.98 7.62
CA PRO A 77 13.32 -2.90 7.24
C PRO A 77 11.91 -2.37 7.55
N LEU A 78 11.78 -1.64 8.65
CA LEU A 78 10.51 -0.99 9.04
C LEU A 78 10.04 0.04 8.00
N LEU A 79 10.95 0.77 7.36
CA LEU A 79 10.58 1.71 6.29
C LEU A 79 9.96 0.97 5.09
N VAL A 80 10.54 -0.18 4.74
CA VAL A 80 10.05 -0.99 3.62
C VAL A 80 8.72 -1.65 3.98
N ILE A 81 8.58 -2.18 5.19
CA ILE A 81 7.31 -2.75 5.68
C ILE A 81 6.19 -1.70 5.67
N GLU A 82 6.46 -0.51 6.18
CA GLU A 82 5.50 0.60 6.17
C GLU A 82 5.12 0.99 4.74
N PHE A 83 6.10 1.07 3.85
CA PHE A 83 5.86 1.37 2.45
C PHE A 83 4.96 0.30 1.78
N LEU A 84 5.20 -0.98 2.03
CA LEU A 84 4.37 -2.06 1.50
C LEU A 84 2.93 -1.98 2.03
N ASP A 85 2.74 -1.64 3.30
CA ASP A 85 1.41 -1.47 3.92
C ASP A 85 0.69 -0.24 3.34
N CYS A 86 1.44 0.84 3.09
CA CYS A 86 0.96 2.02 2.40
C CYS A 86 0.49 1.71 0.97
N VAL A 87 1.26 0.92 0.20
CA VAL A 87 0.86 0.45 -1.14
C VAL A 87 -0.45 -0.34 -1.07
N HIS A 88 -0.57 -1.30 -0.13
CA HIS A 88 -1.81 -2.07 0.05
C HIS A 88 -3.00 -1.14 0.36
N SER A 89 -2.82 -0.20 1.30
CA SER A 89 -3.87 0.75 1.71
C SER A 89 -4.30 1.68 0.58
N ILE A 90 -3.37 2.15 -0.26
CA ILE A 90 -3.69 3.01 -1.41
C ILE A 90 -4.45 2.22 -2.48
N ILE A 91 -4.03 0.99 -2.78
CA ILE A 91 -4.77 0.12 -3.73
C ILE A 91 -6.20 -0.11 -3.20
N GLU A 92 -6.36 -0.37 -1.90
CA GLU A 92 -7.68 -0.53 -1.28
C GLU A 92 -8.53 0.74 -1.39
N ASP A 93 -7.96 1.93 -1.14
CA ASP A 93 -8.68 3.19 -1.24
C ASP A 93 -9.01 3.61 -2.70
N TYR A 94 -8.28 3.09 -3.68
CA TYR A 94 -8.57 3.32 -5.11
C TYR A 94 -9.65 2.40 -5.67
N PHE A 95 -9.58 1.10 -5.31
CA PHE A 95 -10.37 0.05 -5.96
C PHE A 95 -11.39 -0.61 -5.02
N GLY A 96 -11.41 -0.22 -3.74
CA GLY A 96 -12.33 -0.70 -2.69
C GLY A 96 -11.99 -2.07 -2.11
N SER A 97 -11.26 -2.91 -2.85
CA SER A 97 -10.77 -4.20 -2.34
C SER A 97 -9.47 -4.61 -3.03
N VAL A 98 -8.62 -5.31 -2.27
CA VAL A 98 -7.34 -5.83 -2.76
C VAL A 98 -7.44 -7.34 -2.86
N THR A 99 -7.72 -7.81 -4.08
CA THR A 99 -7.82 -9.22 -4.46
C THR A 99 -7.01 -9.47 -5.72
N GLU A 100 -6.70 -10.73 -6.04
CA GLU A 100 -6.00 -11.10 -7.27
C GLU A 100 -6.70 -10.53 -8.53
N THR A 101 -8.02 -10.66 -8.60
CA THR A 101 -8.81 -10.15 -9.72
C THR A 101 -8.74 -8.63 -9.81
N SER A 102 -8.92 -7.94 -8.68
CA SER A 102 -8.84 -6.47 -8.60
C SER A 102 -7.47 -5.95 -9.07
N ILE A 103 -6.37 -6.62 -8.68
CA ILE A 103 -5.03 -6.26 -9.11
C ILE A 103 -4.88 -6.47 -10.62
N LYS A 104 -5.23 -7.65 -11.13
CA LYS A 104 -5.08 -7.99 -12.56
C LYS A 104 -5.90 -7.07 -13.47
N GLU A 105 -7.12 -6.71 -13.07
CA GLU A 105 -8.00 -5.80 -13.83
C GLU A 105 -7.50 -4.35 -13.84
N ASN A 106 -6.80 -3.92 -12.78
CA ASN A 106 -6.35 -2.54 -12.60
C ASN A 106 -4.82 -2.38 -12.72
N VAL A 107 -4.12 -3.34 -13.33
CA VAL A 107 -2.64 -3.35 -13.45
C VAL A 107 -2.10 -2.00 -13.92
N VAL A 108 -2.63 -1.44 -15.02
CA VAL A 108 -2.09 -0.19 -15.59
C VAL A 108 -2.14 0.95 -14.58
N SER A 109 -3.28 1.16 -13.93
CA SER A 109 -3.45 2.19 -12.91
C SER A 109 -2.57 1.95 -11.69
N ILE A 110 -2.39 0.69 -11.28
CA ILE A 110 -1.49 0.35 -10.16
C ILE A 110 -0.04 0.67 -10.52
N TYR A 111 0.40 0.44 -11.77
CA TYR A 111 1.75 0.83 -12.21
C TYR A 111 1.94 2.35 -12.16
N GLU A 112 0.96 3.13 -12.62
CA GLU A 112 1.01 4.60 -12.55
C GLU A 112 1.08 5.08 -11.10
N ILE A 113 0.25 4.52 -10.21
CA ILE A 113 0.30 4.83 -8.76
C ILE A 113 1.69 4.51 -8.20
N LEU A 114 2.23 3.33 -8.51
CA LEU A 114 3.54 2.90 -8.02
C LEU A 114 4.70 3.77 -8.53
N ASP A 115 4.61 4.31 -9.75
CA ASP A 115 5.59 5.26 -10.30
C ASP A 115 5.52 6.63 -9.61
N GLU A 116 4.33 7.07 -9.20
CA GLU A 116 4.18 8.31 -8.41
C GLU A 116 4.57 8.13 -6.93
N MET A 117 4.32 6.94 -6.37
CA MET A 117 4.67 6.62 -4.98
C MET A 117 6.18 6.53 -4.75
N LEU A 118 6.94 6.03 -5.73
CA LEU A 118 8.38 5.79 -5.65
C LEU A 118 9.12 6.55 -6.76
N ASP A 119 9.89 7.57 -6.37
CA ASP A 119 10.86 8.19 -7.27
C ASP A 119 12.24 7.62 -6.98
N GLY A 120 12.83 6.98 -7.98
CA GLY A 120 14.15 6.37 -7.85
C GLY A 120 14.26 5.46 -6.63
N GLY A 121 13.22 4.66 -6.35
CA GLY A 121 13.16 3.71 -5.23
C GLY A 121 13.17 4.31 -3.82
N PHE A 122 12.85 5.61 -3.69
CA PHE A 122 12.56 6.29 -2.44
C PHE A 122 11.07 6.67 -2.37
N PRO A 123 10.35 6.33 -1.29
CA PRO A 123 8.95 6.73 -1.15
C PRO A 123 8.81 8.26 -1.14
N LEU A 124 7.99 8.81 -2.04
CA LEU A 124 7.76 10.25 -2.18
C LEU A 124 6.30 10.63 -1.91
N ALA A 125 5.36 10.15 -2.73
CA ALA A 125 3.95 10.46 -2.61
C ALA A 125 3.18 9.27 -2.01
N THR A 126 3.00 9.27 -0.69
CA THR A 126 2.32 8.19 0.06
C THR A 126 0.90 8.57 0.52
N GLU A 127 0.40 9.71 0.06
CA GLU A 127 -0.91 10.25 0.47
C GLU A 127 -1.93 10.06 -0.64
N SER A 128 -2.98 9.28 -0.38
CA SER A 128 -4.00 8.96 -1.39
C SER A 128 -4.68 10.20 -1.97
N ASN A 129 -4.89 11.25 -1.18
CA ASN A 129 -5.52 12.48 -1.65
C ASN A 129 -4.74 13.17 -2.77
N ILE A 130 -3.41 13.17 -2.70
CA ILE A 130 -2.55 13.71 -3.77
C ILE A 130 -2.49 12.73 -4.93
N LEU A 131 -2.31 11.44 -4.65
CA LEU A 131 -2.23 10.44 -5.70
C LEU A 131 -3.48 10.47 -6.57
N LYS A 132 -4.69 10.58 -5.98
CA LYS A 132 -5.97 10.62 -6.72
C LYS A 132 -6.13 11.84 -7.62
N GLU A 133 -5.36 12.91 -7.38
CA GLU A 133 -5.32 14.09 -8.26
C GLU A 133 -4.37 13.88 -9.45
N ILE A 134 -3.29 13.12 -9.25
CA ILE A 134 -2.28 12.81 -10.28
C ILE A 134 -2.76 11.65 -11.16
N VAL A 135 -3.07 10.51 -10.52
CA VAL A 135 -3.60 9.30 -11.13
C VAL A 135 -5.07 9.19 -10.75
N ARG A 136 -5.96 9.54 -11.67
CA ARG A 136 -7.40 9.53 -11.39
C ARG A 136 -7.92 8.10 -11.29
N PRO A 137 -8.66 7.74 -10.22
CA PRO A 137 -9.32 6.44 -10.16
C PRO A 137 -10.31 6.26 -11.32
N PRO A 138 -10.43 5.05 -11.89
CA PRO A 138 -11.35 4.79 -13.01
C PRO A 138 -12.82 5.09 -12.66
N ASN A 139 -13.19 4.97 -11.38
CA ASN A 139 -14.55 5.21 -10.90
C ASN A 139 -14.86 6.68 -10.56
N PHE A 140 -13.87 7.58 -10.64
CA PHE A 140 -14.02 9.00 -10.26
C PHE A 140 -14.69 9.79 -11.40
N LEU A 141 -16.00 9.63 -11.55
CA LEU A 141 -16.90 10.50 -12.32
C LEU A 141 -16.73 10.56 -13.85
N GLN A 142 -16.30 9.49 -14.54
CA GLN A 142 -16.52 9.43 -16.00
C GLN A 142 -18.00 9.31 -16.37
N SER A 143 -18.81 8.64 -15.55
CA SER A 143 -20.22 8.34 -15.88
C SER A 143 -21.19 9.52 -15.75
N LEU A 144 -20.86 10.59 -15.02
CA LEU A 144 -21.76 11.73 -14.84
C LEU A 144 -21.38 12.98 -15.66
N THR A 145 -20.10 13.18 -16.00
CA THR A 145 -19.67 14.33 -16.79
C THR A 145 -19.71 14.08 -18.29
N ASP A 146 -19.43 12.86 -18.74
CA ASP A 146 -19.37 12.53 -20.17
C ASP A 146 -20.78 12.49 -20.79
N ALA A 147 -21.79 12.12 -20.01
CA ALA A 147 -23.19 12.11 -20.44
C ALA A 147 -23.83 13.50 -20.54
N VAL A 148 -23.31 14.50 -19.81
CA VAL A 148 -23.95 15.83 -19.70
C VAL A 148 -23.21 16.92 -20.47
N THR A 149 -21.90 16.76 -20.72
CA THR A 149 -21.09 17.86 -21.30
C THR A 149 -20.46 17.57 -22.66
N GLY A 150 -20.52 16.32 -23.17
CA GLY A 150 -20.02 15.96 -24.51
C GLY A 150 -18.54 16.27 -24.76
N LYS A 151 -17.75 16.50 -23.69
CA LYS A 151 -16.34 16.85 -23.76
C LYS A 151 -15.48 15.67 -23.35
N ASN A 152 -14.91 14.99 -24.33
CA ASN A 152 -13.78 14.07 -24.14
C ASN A 152 -12.56 14.85 -23.60
N THR A 153 -12.52 15.09 -22.29
CA THR A 153 -11.38 15.75 -21.63
C THR A 153 -10.52 14.68 -20.99
N ILE A 154 -9.82 13.94 -21.85
CA ILE A 154 -8.88 12.87 -21.45
C ILE A 154 -7.67 13.45 -20.69
N ILE A 155 -7.45 14.76 -20.70
CA ILE A 155 -6.32 15.40 -20.00
C ILE A 155 -6.83 16.68 -19.33
N GLY A 156 -6.88 16.69 -18.00
CA GLY A 156 -7.20 17.92 -17.26
C GLY A 156 -6.03 18.89 -17.40
N SER A 157 -6.28 20.04 -18.01
CA SER A 157 -5.27 21.06 -18.34
C SER A 157 -4.76 21.88 -17.14
N THR A 158 -4.95 21.39 -15.91
CA THR A 158 -4.52 22.06 -14.67
C THR A 158 -3.64 21.11 -13.89
N LEU A 159 -2.37 21.51 -13.70
CA LEU A 159 -1.45 20.82 -12.78
C LEU A 159 -2.10 20.70 -11.39
N PRO A 160 -1.99 19.56 -10.70
CA PRO A 160 -2.53 19.42 -9.36
C PRO A 160 -1.91 20.47 -8.44
N THR A 161 -2.72 21.41 -7.95
CA THR A 161 -2.26 22.52 -7.10
C THR A 161 -1.69 22.05 -5.76
N ASN A 162 -2.03 20.83 -5.33
CA ASN A 162 -1.55 20.27 -4.06
C ASN A 162 -0.14 19.66 -4.15
N GLN A 163 0.42 19.41 -5.34
CA GLN A 163 1.79 18.87 -5.49
C GLN A 163 2.86 19.82 -4.94
N LEU A 164 2.63 21.13 -4.99
CA LEU A 164 3.55 22.14 -4.45
C LEU A 164 3.21 22.55 -3.01
N SER A 165 2.18 21.96 -2.42
CA SER A 165 1.74 22.30 -1.07
C SER A 165 2.43 21.43 -0.03
N ASN A 166 2.74 22.01 1.13
CA ASN A 166 3.20 21.25 2.29
C ASN A 166 2.04 20.50 2.99
N ILE A 167 0.80 20.63 2.51
CA ILE A 167 -0.40 20.03 3.09
C ILE A 167 -0.84 18.87 2.20
N ARG A 168 -0.36 17.67 2.52
CA ARG A 168 -0.56 16.49 1.66
C ARG A 168 -1.76 15.61 2.01
N TRP A 169 -2.24 15.72 3.24
CA TRP A 169 -3.30 14.89 3.80
C TRP A 169 -4.72 15.36 3.45
N ARG A 170 -4.90 16.55 2.86
CA ARG A 170 -6.24 17.12 2.53
C ARG A 170 -6.20 17.97 1.27
N ARG A 171 -7.29 17.90 0.50
CA ARG A 171 -7.50 18.74 -0.70
C ARG A 171 -7.79 20.19 -0.33
N SER A 172 -7.28 21.12 -1.13
CA SER A 172 -7.62 22.54 -1.03
C SER A 172 -9.06 22.84 -1.47
N GLY A 173 -9.68 23.85 -0.88
CA GLY A 173 -10.99 24.37 -1.30
C GLY A 173 -12.21 23.50 -0.95
N VAL A 174 -12.07 22.53 -0.05
CA VAL A 174 -13.18 21.68 0.39
C VAL A 174 -14.19 22.50 1.20
N ASN A 175 -15.43 22.63 0.68
CA ASN A 175 -16.55 23.30 1.33
C ASN A 175 -17.68 22.31 1.61
N TYR A 176 -18.26 22.39 2.82
CA TYR A 176 -19.41 21.60 3.23
C TYR A 176 -20.62 22.50 3.48
N THR A 177 -21.84 21.98 3.32
CA THR A 177 -23.08 22.68 3.62
C THR A 177 -23.30 22.85 5.13
N SER A 178 -22.93 21.83 5.92
CA SER A 178 -22.82 21.89 7.37
C SER A 178 -21.41 21.44 7.76
N ASN A 179 -20.75 22.19 8.63
CA ASN A 179 -19.41 21.85 9.12
C ASN A 179 -19.53 21.14 10.46
N GLU A 180 -19.59 19.81 10.41
CA GLU A 180 -19.65 18.93 11.57
C GLU A 180 -18.39 18.07 11.63
N THR A 181 -18.01 17.62 12.82
CA THR A 181 -16.91 16.68 13.00
C THR A 181 -17.32 15.68 14.05
N TYR A 182 -17.16 14.40 13.71
CA TYR A 182 -17.51 13.27 14.54
C TYR A 182 -16.21 12.63 15.05
N PHE A 183 -16.22 12.15 16.29
CA PHE A 183 -15.07 11.48 16.87
C PHE A 183 -15.54 10.23 17.60
N ASP A 184 -14.96 9.10 17.24
CA ASP A 184 -15.17 7.84 17.93
C ASP A 184 -13.98 7.58 18.87
N LEU A 185 -14.26 7.56 20.17
CA LEU A 185 -13.29 7.12 21.18
C LEU A 185 -13.43 5.61 21.37
N ILE A 186 -12.44 4.86 20.89
CA ILE A 186 -12.45 3.39 20.93
C ILE A 186 -11.37 2.94 21.92
N GLU A 187 -11.80 2.27 22.98
CA GLU A 187 -10.93 1.65 23.98
C GLU A 187 -10.98 0.13 23.87
N LYS A 188 -9.81 -0.50 23.79
CA LYS A 188 -9.64 -1.95 23.82
C LYS A 188 -8.90 -2.33 25.10
N ILE A 189 -9.51 -3.19 25.90
CA ILE A 189 -8.90 -3.71 27.13
C ILE A 189 -8.34 -5.10 26.83
N ASP A 190 -7.02 -5.24 26.95
CA ASP A 190 -6.35 -6.53 26.85
C ASP A 190 -5.93 -6.98 28.26
N ALA A 191 -6.43 -8.13 28.72
CA ALA A 191 -6.15 -8.65 30.05
C ALA A 191 -5.90 -10.16 30.01
N ILE A 192 -4.91 -10.61 30.77
CA ILE A 192 -4.60 -12.03 30.98
C ILE A 192 -4.95 -12.36 32.43
N ILE A 193 -5.86 -13.31 32.62
CA ILE A 193 -6.31 -13.76 33.94
C ILE A 193 -5.90 -15.22 34.10
N ASP A 194 -5.30 -15.55 35.24
CA ASP A 194 -4.91 -16.92 35.56
C ASP A 194 -6.14 -17.79 35.93
N ARG A 195 -5.92 -19.11 36.08
CA ARG A 195 -7.00 -20.03 36.46
C ARG A 195 -7.56 -19.79 37.87
N SER A 196 -6.82 -19.07 38.71
CA SER A 196 -7.18 -18.70 40.08
C SER A 196 -8.02 -17.41 40.14
N GLY A 197 -8.18 -16.71 39.01
CA GLY A 197 -8.87 -15.42 38.92
C GLY A 197 -7.97 -14.19 39.18
N TYR A 198 -6.66 -14.38 39.28
CA TYR A 198 -5.68 -13.30 39.43
C TYR A 198 -5.30 -12.70 38.08
N VAL A 199 -5.26 -11.37 38.01
CA VAL A 199 -4.89 -10.64 36.79
C VAL A 199 -3.37 -10.64 36.65
N ILE A 200 -2.87 -11.31 35.62
CA ILE A 200 -1.44 -11.38 35.27
C ILE A 200 -1.00 -10.12 34.54
N SER A 201 -1.79 -9.67 33.57
CA SER A 201 -1.55 -8.42 32.84
C SER A 201 -2.88 -7.73 32.52
N LYS A 202 -2.85 -6.39 32.49
CA LYS A 202 -3.96 -5.54 32.06
C LYS A 202 -3.40 -4.30 31.36
N GLU A 203 -3.87 -4.06 30.16
CA GLU A 203 -3.49 -2.92 29.33
C GLU A 203 -4.76 -2.35 28.66
N ILE A 204 -4.77 -1.03 28.43
CA ILE A 204 -5.85 -0.35 27.73
C ILE A 204 -5.23 0.36 26.53
N HIS A 205 -5.69 0.01 25.34
CA HIS A 205 -5.33 0.67 24.09
C HIS A 205 -6.47 1.59 23.66
N GLY A 206 -6.25 2.90 23.75
CA GLY A 206 -7.19 3.91 23.28
C GLY A 206 -6.83 4.37 21.86
N SER A 207 -7.84 4.57 21.02
CA SER A 207 -7.69 5.23 19.72
C SER A 207 -8.85 6.20 19.48
N ILE A 208 -8.55 7.34 18.86
CA ILE A 208 -9.55 8.30 18.40
C ILE A 208 -9.64 8.15 16.90
N LYS A 209 -10.82 7.82 16.38
CA LYS A 209 -11.10 7.76 14.94
C LYS A 209 -12.05 8.91 14.54
N ASN A 210 -11.87 9.39 13.32
CA ASN A 210 -12.67 10.43 12.66
C ASN A 210 -13.12 9.87 11.30
#